data_AF-A0A2J7Q2E6-F1
#
_entry.id   AF-A0A2J7Q2E6-F1
#
_cell.length_a   1.000
_cell.length_b   1.000
_cell.length_c   1.000
_cell.angle_alpha   90.00
_cell.angle_beta   90.00
_cell.angle_gamma   90.00
#
_symmetry.space_group_name_H-M   'P 1'
#
loop_
_entity.id
_entity.type
_entity.pdbx_description
1 polymer ?
#
loop_
_entity_poly.entity_id
_entity_poly.type
_entity_poly.pdbx_seq_one_letter_code
_entity_poly.pdbx_strand_id
1 'polypeptide(L)' 'MSIVELLKDKIVVLCIYRSPDGDFYMFLKNLEVVIQNVQLKKKKLILCGAWNINFLDDTVRV' A
#
# COMPACT_ATOMS: atom_id res chain seq x y z
N MET A 1 -0.09 -8.93 -3.76
CA MET A 1 -1.03 -8.03 -3.08
C MET A 1 -2.35 -8.75 -2.94
N SER A 2 -2.96 -8.69 -1.76
CA SER A 2 -4.26 -9.31 -1.48
C SER A 2 -5.19 -8.28 -0.86
N ILE A 3 -6.48 -8.35 -1.16
CA ILE A 3 -7.47 -7.37 -0.75
C ILE A 3 -8.68 -8.06 -0.11
N VAL A 4 -9.17 -7.48 0.99
CA VAL A 4 -10.44 -7.87 1.60
C VAL A 4 -11.23 -6.61 1.95
N GLU A 5 -12.54 -6.66 1.75
CA GLU A 5 -13.44 -5.55 2.06
C GLU A 5 -14.42 -5.94 3.17
N LEU A 6 -14.49 -5.10 4.21
CA LEU A 6 -15.48 -5.15 5.27
C LEU A 6 -16.63 -4.19 4.91
N LEU A 7 -17.68 -4.75 4.30
CA LEU A 7 -18.78 -3.97 3.70
C LEU A 7 -19.50 -3.06 4.71
N LYS A 8 -19.72 -3.54 5.94
CA LYS A 8 -20.48 -2.82 6.98
C LYS A 8 -19.81 -1.50 7.36
N ASP A 9 -18.49 -1.52 7.50
CA ASP A 9 -17.70 -0.38 7.97
C ASP A 9 -17.07 0.42 6.83
N LYS A 10 -17.29 -0.01 5.57
CA LYS A 10 -16.66 0.53 4.36
C LYS A 10 -15.14 0.55 4.49
N ILE A 11 -14.57 -0.50 5.07
CA ILE A 11 -13.12 -0.64 5.25
C ILE A 11 -12.58 -1.59 4.18
N VAL A 12 -11.53 -1.17 3.50
CA VAL A 12 -10.71 -2.00 2.62
C VAL A 12 -9.40 -2.28 3.35
N VAL A 13 -9.05 -3.55 3.51
CA VAL A 13 -7.74 -3.97 4.00
C VAL A 13 -6.93 -4.46 2.81
N LEU A 14 -5.83 -3.78 2.53
CA LEU A 14 -4.88 -4.15 1.47
C LEU A 14 -3.61 -4.69 2.12
N CYS A 15 -3.36 -5.99 1.94
CA CYS A 15 -2.13 -6.63 2.33
C CYS A 15 -1.10 -6.53 1.21
N ILE A 16 0.00 -5.86 1.52
CA ILE A 16 1.11 -5.52 0.65
C ILE A 16 2.28 -6.48 0.91
N TYR A 17 2.88 -6.91 -0.18
CA TYR A 17 4.23 -7.49 -0.18
C TYR A 17 5.00 -6.81 -1.30
N ARG A 18 6.03 -6.02 -0.95
CA ARG A 18 7.01 -5.48 -1.90
C ARG A 18 8.26 -6.36 -1.83
N SER A 19 8.75 -6.86 -2.96
CA SER A 19 10.05 -7.55 -2.99
C SER A 19 11.18 -6.61 -2.53
N PRO A 20 12.16 -7.04 -1.71
CA PRO A 20 13.29 -6.20 -1.31
C PRO A 20 14.08 -5.66 -2.51
N ASP A 21 14.22 -6.47 -3.56
CA ASP A 21 14.96 -6.16 -4.79
C ASP A 21 14.07 -5.56 -5.91
N GLY A 22 12.77 -5.37 -5.65
CA GLY A 22 11.84 -4.83 -6.65
C GLY A 22 12.01 -3.33 -6.88
N ASP A 23 11.63 -2.83 -8.06
CA ASP A 23 11.62 -1.39 -8.32
C ASP A 23 10.68 -0.65 -7.34
N PHE A 24 11.27 0.24 -6.54
CA PHE A 24 10.56 0.97 -5.49
C PHE A 24 9.59 2.02 -6.07
N TYR A 25 9.98 2.75 -7.11
CA TYR A 25 9.15 3.79 -7.72
C TYR A 25 7.95 3.18 -8.46
N MET A 26 8.15 2.07 -9.16
CA MET A 26 7.06 1.32 -9.78
C MET A 26 6.08 0.80 -8.74
N PHE A 27 6.58 0.33 -7.59
CA PHE A 27 5.73 -0.07 -6.46
C PHE A 27 4.90 1.12 -5.94
N LEU A 28 5.52 2.27 -5.67
CA LEU A 28 4.82 3.46 -5.19
C LEU A 28 3.75 3.95 -6.17
N LYS A 29 4.06 3.98 -7.48
CA LYS A 29 3.11 4.37 -8.52
C LYS A 29 1.87 3.47 -8.54
N ASN A 30 2.08 2.15 -8.45
CA ASN A 30 0.96 1.20 -8.41
C ASN A 30 0.16 1.33 -7.11
N LEU A 31 0.82 1.56 -5.97
CA LEU A 31 0.18 1.76 -4.69
C LEU A 31 -0.68 3.03 -4.69
N GLU A 32 -0.18 4.13 -5.26
CA GLU A 32 -0.91 5.39 -5.38
C GLU A 32 -2.22 5.22 -6.16
N VAL A 33 -2.18 4.52 -7.30
CA VAL A 33 -3.38 4.22 -8.10
C VAL A 33 -4.41 3.43 -7.26
N VAL A 34 -3.97 2.47 -6.45
CA VAL A 34 -4.87 1.71 -5.58
C VAL A 34 -5.48 2.59 -4.49
N ILE A 35 -4.67 3.44 -3.85
CA ILE A 35 -5.13 4.37 -2.81
C ILE A 35 -6.18 5.33 -3.37
N GLN A 36 -5.90 5.96 -4.52
CA GLN A 36 -6.83 6.87 -5.19
C GLN A 36 -8.17 6.17 -5.50
N ASN A 37 -8.12 4.94 -6.02
CA ASN A 37 -9.32 4.16 -6.32
C ASN A 37 -10.18 3.83 -5.08
N VAL A 38 -9.55 3.59 -3.92
CA VAL A 38 -10.27 3.34 -2.66
C VAL A 38 -10.86 4.64 -2.10
N GLN A 39 -10.10 5.74 -2.15
CA GLN A 39 -10.53 7.06 -1.69
C GLN A 39 -11.72 7.60 -2.49
N LEU A 40 -11.71 7.45 -3.83
CA LEU A 40 -12.83 7.85 -4.70
C LEU A 40 -14.14 7.12 -4.32
N LYS A 41 -14.03 5.90 -3.80
CA LYS A 41 -15.19 5.12 -3.31
C LYS A 41 -15.62 5.50 -1.89
N LYS A 42 -15.01 6.51 -1.28
CA LYS A 42 -15.26 6.97 0.10
C LYS A 42 -15.15 5.84 1.13
N LYS A 43 -14.21 4.91 0.90
CA LYS A 43 -13.91 3.79 1.81
C LYS A 43 -12.67 4.13 2.64
N LYS A 44 -12.62 3.62 3.87
CA LYS A 44 -11.43 3.66 4.72
C LYS A 44 -10.45 2.62 4.20
N LEU A 45 -9.16 2.96 4.13
CA LEU A 45 -8.11 2.05 3.67
C LEU A 45 -7.17 1.73 4.84
N ILE A 46 -6.96 0.44 5.08
CA ILE A 46 -5.91 -0.07 5.97
C ILE A 46 -4.87 -0.75 5.09
N LEU A 47 -3.63 -0.28 5.19
CA LEU A 47 -2.48 -0.92 4.55
C LEU A 47 -1.73 -1.75 5.58
N CYS A 48 -1.43 -3.00 5.24
CA CYS A 48 -0.67 -3.90 6.11
C CYS A 48 0.27 -4.80 5.28
N GLY A 49 1.18 -5.51 5.93
CA GLY A 49 2.08 -6.46 5.28
C GLY A 49 3.54 -6.01 5.23
N ALA A 50 4.33 -6.63 4.35
CA ALA A 50 5.78 -6.46 4.27
C ALA A 50 6.16 -5.42 3.21
N TRP A 51 6.62 -4.27 3.68
CA TRP A 51 7.06 -3.16 2.83
C TRP A 51 8.50 -3.32 2.36
N ASN A 52 9.33 -4.05 3.11
CA ASN A 52 10.75 -4.25 2.83
C ASN A 52 11.48 -2.91 2.53
N ILE A 53 11.24 -1.90 3.37
CA ILE A 53 11.88 -0.57 3.31
C ILE A 53 12.40 -0.28 4.71
N ASN A 54 13.64 0.17 4.80
CA ASN A 54 14.20 0.68 6.05
C ASN A 54 14.12 2.21 6.07
N PHE A 55 13.08 2.74 6.69
CA PHE A 55 12.91 4.20 6.84
C PHE A 55 13.84 4.83 7.89
N LEU A 56 14.56 4.01 8.67
CA LEU A 56 15.56 4.49 9.65
C LEU A 56 16.95 4.62 9.03
N ASP A 57 17.10 4.22 7.76
CA ASP A 57 18.33 4.36 7.01
C ASP A 57 18.29 5.66 6.19
N ASP A 58 18.91 6.72 6.73
CA ASP A 58 19.00 8.05 6.13
C ASP A 58 19.78 8.09 4.81
N THR A 59 20.37 6.96 4.38
CA THR A 59 20.97 6.84 3.04
C THR A 59 19.89 6.74 1.95
N VAL A 60 18.68 6.32 2.29
CA VAL A 60 17.52 6.26 1.40
C VAL A 60 16.74 7.58 1.49
N ARG A 61 17.28 8.64 0.88
CA ARG A 61 16.53 9.90 0.68
C ARG A 61 15.52 9.68 -0.45
N VAL A 62 14.23 9.58 -0.10
CA VAL A 62 13.11 9.59 -1.06
C VAL A 62 12.87 11.02 -1.55
#